data_AF-A0AAV0L7X3-F1
#
_entry.id   AF-A0AAV0L7X3-F1
#
_cell.length_a   1.000
_cell.length_b   1.000
_cell.length_c   1.000
_cell.angle_alpha   90.00
_cell.angle_beta   90.00
_cell.angle_gamma   90.00
#
_symmetry.space_group_name_H-M   'P 1'
#
loop_
_entity.id
_entity.type
_entity.pdbx_description
1 polymer ?
#
loop_
_entity_poly.entity_id
_entity_poly.type
_entity_poly.pdbx_seq_one_letter_code
_entity_poly.pdbx_strand_id
1 'polypeptide(L)' 'MSSNTMKAETKTSTVDYRSSAGQGQGQEQRKVEVTHQPKSKTSGGVLASAADSVAGTLQSAKEAIAGTTTTTSSPDQSK' A
#
# COMPACT_ATOMS: atom_id res chain seq x y z
N MET A 1 4.77 22.23 -10.51
CA MET A 1 6.02 22.23 -9.72
C MET A 1 6.15 20.85 -9.11
N SER A 2 7.10 20.04 -9.58
CA SER A 2 7.29 18.67 -9.09
C SER A 2 8.04 18.72 -7.76
N SER A 3 7.42 18.29 -6.67
CA SER A 3 8.02 18.31 -5.34
C SER A 3 9.12 17.26 -5.24
N ASN A 4 10.37 17.70 -5.24
CA ASN A 4 11.51 16.83 -5.01
C ASN A 4 11.63 16.54 -3.51
N THR A 5 10.88 15.55 -3.03
CA THR A 5 11.01 15.08 -1.64
C THR A 5 12.34 14.34 -1.51
N MET A 6 13.37 15.04 -1.01
CA MET A 6 14.65 14.43 -0.69
C MET A 6 14.45 13.35 0.37
N LYS A 7 14.55 12.10 -0.06
CA LYS A 7 14.59 10.92 0.80
C LYS A 7 15.88 11.01 1.62
N ALA A 8 15.79 11.55 2.84
CA ALA A 8 16.95 11.68 3.73
C ALA A 8 17.53 10.29 4.02
N GLU A 9 18.74 10.03 3.52
CA GLU A 9 19.50 8.85 3.87
C GLU A 9 19.96 8.96 5.33
N THR A 10 19.70 7.94 6.14
CA THR A 10 20.16 7.91 7.54
C THR A 10 21.41 7.05 7.63
N LYS A 11 22.55 7.69 7.90
CA LYS A 11 23.82 7.04 8.19
C LYS A 11 23.95 6.77 9.68
N THR A 12 24.19 5.51 10.05
CA THR A 12 24.40 5.11 11.44
C THR A 12 25.76 4.44 11.58
N SER A 13 26.61 4.98 12.46
CA SER A 13 27.87 4.34 12.86
C SER A 13 27.56 3.28 13.92
N THR A 14 27.94 2.03 13.68
CA THR A 14 27.76 0.92 14.62
C THR A 14 29.02 0.05 14.68
N VAL A 15 29.04 -0.89 15.63
CA VAL A 15 30.10 -1.89 15.79
C VAL A 15 29.53 -3.25 15.43
N ASP A 16 30.18 -3.94 14.49
CA ASP A 16 29.90 -5.32 14.13
C ASP A 16 30.75 -6.25 15.01
N TYR A 17 30.09 -7.20 15.68
CA TYR A 17 30.71 -8.17 16.57
C TYR A 17 30.63 -9.54 15.89
N ARG A 18 31.76 -10.09 15.45
CA ARG A 18 31.80 -11.37 14.75
C ARG A 18 32.77 -12.35 15.39
N SER A 19 32.45 -13.63 15.33
CA SER A 19 33.36 -14.70 15.77
C SER A 19 34.50 -14.85 14.78
N SER A 20 35.75 -14.83 15.26
CA SER A 20 36.90 -15.07 14.40
C SER A 20 36.94 -16.55 13.99
N ALA A 21 37.34 -16.83 12.74
CA ALA A 21 37.40 -18.20 12.20
C ALA A 21 38.68 -18.96 12.62
N GLY A 22 39.37 -18.53 13.68
CA GLY A 22 40.63 -19.10 14.15
C GLY A 22 40.59 -19.46 15.63
N GLN A 23 41.18 -20.62 15.96
CA GLN A 23 41.34 -21.07 17.35
C GLN A 23 42.10 -20.01 18.16
N GLY A 24 41.39 -19.32 19.04
CA GLY A 24 42.01 -18.55 20.13
C GLY A 24 41.96 -17.02 20.04
N GLN A 25 41.28 -16.43 19.06
CA GLN A 25 41.02 -14.98 19.07
C GLN A 25 39.52 -14.75 19.23
N GLY A 26 39.16 -14.14 20.36
CA GLY A 26 37.78 -13.84 20.77
C GLY A 26 37.03 -12.95 19.78
N GLN A 27 35.91 -12.36 20.21
CA GLN A 27 35.06 -11.58 19.33
C GLN A 27 35.84 -10.45 18.63
N GLU A 28 35.76 -10.41 17.30
CA GLU A 28 36.33 -9.35 16.48
C GLU A 28 35.30 -8.22 16.38
N GLN A 29 35.68 -7.02 16.84
CA GLN A 29 34.87 -5.81 16.76
C GLN A 29 35.31 -4.96 15.57
N ARG A 30 34.38 -4.63 14.67
CA ARG A 30 34.65 -3.79 13.49
C ARG A 30 33.74 -2.57 13.48
N LYS A 31 34.31 -1.39 13.27
CA LYS A 31 33.52 -0.18 13.03
C LYS A 31 32.90 -0.26 11.64
N VAL A 32 31.57 -0.16 11.56
CA VAL A 32 30.82 -0.22 10.31
C VAL A 32 29.83 0.93 10.19
N GLU A 33 29.58 1.40 8.98
CA GLU A 33 28.57 2.42 8.67
C GLU A 33 27.40 1.75 7.95
N VAL A 34 26.20 1.90 8.49
CA VAL A 34 24.96 1.41 7.87
C VAL A 34 24.23 2.59 7.25
N THR A 35 23.98 2.53 5.94
CA THR A 35 23.18 3.52 5.22
C THR A 35 21.77 2.97 5.02
N HIS A 36 20.77 3.58 5.66
CA HIS A 36 19.37 3.22 5.47
C HIS A 36 18.78 4.00 4.30
N GLN A 37 18.37 3.30 3.26
CA GLN A 37 17.60 3.91 2.17
C GLN A 37 16.10 3.80 2.46
N PRO A 38 15.38 4.92 2.61
CA PRO A 38 13.95 4.89 2.82
C PRO A 38 13.23 4.47 1.53
N LYS A 39 12.75 3.23 1.50
CA LYS A 39 11.90 2.74 0.41
C LYS A 39 10.63 3.59 0.32
N SER A 40 10.10 3.75 -0.89
CA SER A 40 8.78 4.36 -1.08
C SER A 40 7.76 3.58 -0.25
N LYS A 41 7.02 4.27 0.63
CA LYS A 41 5.88 3.68 1.34
C LYS A 41 4.95 3.07 0.28
N THR A 42 4.31 1.95 0.60
CA THR A 42 3.25 1.42 -0.27
C THR A 42 2.27 2.56 -0.53
N SER A 43 2.09 2.94 -1.79
CA SER A 43 1.03 3.88 -2.14
C SER A 43 -0.26 3.21 -1.69
N GLY A 44 -1.11 3.88 -0.92
CA GLY A 44 -2.38 3.34 -0.43
C GLY A 44 -3.40 2.96 -1.51
N GLY A 45 -2.97 2.65 -2.74
CA GLY A 45 -3.79 2.28 -3.89
C GLY A 45 -4.68 1.06 -3.64
N VAL A 46 -4.27 0.14 -2.76
CA VAL A 46 -5.12 -1.00 -2.37
C VAL A 46 -6.35 -0.52 -1.58
N LEU A 47 -6.16 0.48 -0.70
CA LEU A 47 -7.26 1.10 0.07
C LEU A 47 -8.14 1.97 -0.83
N ALA A 48 -7.55 2.68 -1.79
CA ALA A 48 -8.31 3.46 -2.78
C ALA A 48 -9.22 2.56 -3.64
N SER A 49 -8.68 1.45 -4.17
CA SER A 49 -9.44 0.49 -4.95
C SER A 49 -10.56 -0.20 -4.16
N ALA A 50 -10.35 -0.45 -2.87
CA ALA A 50 -11.39 -0.96 -1.98
C ALA A 50 -12.53 0.05 -1.80
N ALA A 51 -12.22 1.33 -1.62
CA ALA A 51 -13.22 2.39 -1.49
C ALA A 51 -14.06 2.54 -2.78
N ASP A 52 -13.43 2.51 -3.95
CA ASP A 52 -14.11 2.61 -5.25
C ASP A 52 -15.08 1.44 -5.47
N SER A 53 -14.68 0.22 -5.08
CA SER A 53 -15.53 -0.98 -5.21
C SER A 53 -16.79 -0.91 -4.35
N VAL A 54 -16.67 -0.37 -3.13
CA VAL A 54 -17.83 -0.18 -2.23
C VAL A 54 -18.76 0.91 -2.77
N ALA A 55 -18.20 2.03 -3.24
CA ALA A 55 -18.97 3.10 -3.86
C ALA A 55 -19.75 2.60 -5.10
N GLY A 56 -19.11 1.82 -5.97
CA GLY A 56 -19.74 1.21 -7.14
C GLY A 56 -20.86 0.23 -6.80
N THR A 57 -20.69 -0.57 -5.73
CA THR A 57 -21.74 -1.47 -5.22
C THR A 57 -22.94 -0.69 -4.69
N LEU A 58 -22.70 0.36 -3.93
CA LEU A 58 -23.76 1.20 -3.35
C LEU A 58 -24.56 1.93 -4.44
N GLN A 59 -23.86 2.46 -5.45
CA GLN A 59 -24.47 3.12 -6.61
C GLN A 59 -25.32 2.14 -7.42
N SER A 60 -24.79 0.95 -7.72
CA SER A 60 -25.54 -0.11 -8.41
C SER A 60 -26.80 -0.53 -7.64
N ALA A 61 -26.70 -0.68 -6.32
CA ALA A 61 -27.85 -1.01 -5.47
C ALA A 61 -28.91 0.09 -5.48
N LYS A 62 -28.50 1.36 -5.42
CA LYS A 62 -29.40 2.51 -5.52
C LYS A 62 -30.14 2.53 -6.86
N GLU A 63 -29.44 2.28 -7.96
CA GLU A 63 -30.03 2.25 -9.30
C GLU A 63 -31.00 1.08 -9.48
N ALA A 64 -30.65 -0.11 -8.96
CA ALA A 64 -31.54 -1.27 -8.97
C ALA A 64 -32.84 -0.99 -8.21
N ILE A 65 -32.76 -0.39 -7.02
CA ILE A 65 -33.95 -0.05 -6.23
C ILE A 65 -34.76 1.07 -6.90
N ALA A 66 -34.10 2.13 -7.37
CA ALA A 66 -34.77 3.25 -8.04
C ALA A 66 -35.50 2.81 -9.32
N GLY A 67 -34.88 1.95 -10.14
CA GLY A 67 -35.46 1.42 -11.38
C GLY A 67 -36.62 0.44 -11.16
N THR A 68 -36.70 -0.23 -10.00
CA THR A 68 -37.82 -1.14 -9.68
C THR A 68 -39.12 -0.42 -9.34
N THR A 69 -39.10 0.91 -9.16
CA THR A 69 -40.31 1.68 -8.81
C THR A 69 -41.10 2.22 -10.02
N THR A 70 -40.66 1.97 -11.26
CA THR A 70 -41.28 2.57 -12.46
C THR A 70 -41.78 1.59 -13.53
N THR A 71 -41.85 0.27 -13.27
CA THR A 71 -42.34 -0.69 -14.29
C THR A 71 -43.40 -1.65 -13.75
N THR A 72 -44.54 -1.09 -13.34
CA THR A 72 -45.86 -1.72 -13.39
C THR A 72 -46.72 -0.91 -14.36
N SER A 73 -46.46 -1.03 -15.66
CA SER A 73 -47.41 -0.64 -16.70
C SER A 73 -47.25 -1.57 -17.89
N SER A 74 -48.09 -2.60 -17.91
CA SER A 74 -48.37 -3.41 -19.10
C SER A 74 -48.71 -2.49 -20.27
N PRO A 75 -48.17 -2.71 -21.47
CA PRO A 75 -48.95 -2.57 -22.67
C PRO A 75 -49.64 -3.92 -22.90
N ASP A 76 -50.93 -3.95 -22.58
CA ASP A 76 -51.91 -4.79 -23.26
C ASP A 76 -51.65 -4.72 -24.77
N GLN A 77 -51.14 -5.81 -25.35
CA GLN A 77 -51.04 -6.00 -26.79
C GLN A 77 -52.13 -6.98 -27.21
N SER A 78 -53.37 -6.51 -27.10
CA SER A 78 -54.51 -7.09 -27.81
C SER A 78 -54.52 -6.58 -29.25
N LYS A 79 -54.15 -7.43 -30.21
CA LYS A 79 -54.81 -7.49 -31.52
C LYS A 79 -54.55 -8.79 -32.27
#